data_AF-A0A3B0TIY8-F1
#
_entry.id   AF-A0A3B0TIY8-F1
#
_cell.length_a   1.000
_cell.length_b   1.000
_cell.length_c   1.000
_cell.angle_alpha   90.00
_cell.angle_beta   90.00
_cell.angle_gamma   90.00
#
_symmetry.space_group_name_H-M   'P 1'
#
loop_
_entity.id
_entity.type
_entity.pdbx_description
1 polymer ?
#
loop_
_entity_poly.entity_id
_entity_poly.type
_entity_poly.pdbx_seq_one_letter_code
_entity_poly.pdbx_strand_id
1 'polypeptide(L)'
;PLDGVLVCAVVGGRRGGFSGTVSIDQAHRDERVRAAAMRGMEAMRATFEQALGARGEAAPANIRQKAAGLLIAYLGLRVMVRAGFDEAALRCAVDDALAGI
;
A
#
# COMPACT_ATOMS: atom_id res chain seq x y z
N PRO A 1 7.51 -11.48 -1.54
CA PRO A 1 7.09 -11.50 -0.11
C PRO A 1 6.45 -10.16 0.28
N LEU A 2 5.35 -10.17 1.04
CA LEU A 2 4.59 -8.97 1.45
C LEU A 2 5.45 -7.97 2.24
N ASP A 3 6.31 -8.49 3.11
CA ASP A 3 7.32 -7.75 3.86
C ASP A 3 8.18 -6.87 2.96
N GLY A 4 8.78 -7.45 1.91
CA GLY A 4 9.58 -6.70 0.95
C GLY A 4 8.82 -5.57 0.22
N VAL A 5 7.50 -5.66 0.06
CA VAL A 5 6.70 -4.61 -0.61
C VAL A 5 6.48 -3.42 0.33
N LEU A 6 6.19 -3.69 1.61
CA LEU A 6 6.02 -2.64 2.63
C LEU A 6 7.36 -2.00 3.00
N VAL A 7 8.43 -2.79 3.13
CA VAL A 7 9.79 -2.28 3.34
C VAL A 7 10.25 -1.44 2.14
N CYS A 8 9.93 -1.84 0.91
CA CYS A 8 10.20 -1.00 -0.27
C CYS A 8 9.47 0.34 -0.22
N ALA A 9 8.29 0.42 0.41
CA ALA A 9 7.57 1.69 0.59
C ALA A 9 8.36 2.67 1.45
N VAL A 10 9.11 2.16 2.43
CA VAL A 10 9.95 2.93 3.36
C VAL A 10 11.31 3.27 2.74
N VAL A 11 12.01 2.27 2.20
CA VAL A 11 13.41 2.41 1.72
C VAL A 11 13.51 3.07 0.33
N GLY A 12 12.52 2.87 -0.55
CA GLY A 12 12.54 3.37 -1.93
C GLY A 12 12.06 4.82 -2.12
N GLY A 13 11.70 5.53 -1.04
CA GLY A 13 10.71 6.60 -1.08
C GLY A 13 11.17 8.05 -1.33
N ARG A 14 12.42 8.33 -1.76
CA ARG A 14 12.76 9.72 -2.18
C ARG A 14 12.28 10.06 -3.59
N ARG A 15 12.03 9.06 -4.44
CA ARG A 15 11.44 9.25 -5.77
C ARG A 15 10.02 8.71 -5.73
N GLY A 16 9.10 9.49 -5.15
CA GLY A 16 7.69 9.17 -5.18
C GLY A 16 7.28 8.85 -6.62
N GLY A 17 6.84 7.61 -6.88
CA GLY A 17 6.28 7.24 -8.17
C GLY A 17 5.25 8.29 -8.59
N PHE A 18 5.53 8.98 -9.69
CA PHE A 18 4.87 10.18 -10.19
C PHE A 18 3.33 10.05 -10.26
N SER A 19 2.86 8.82 -10.42
CA SER A 19 1.46 8.41 -10.58
C SER A 19 0.66 8.25 -9.27
N GLY A 20 1.29 8.19 -8.09
CA GLY A 20 0.58 8.00 -6.83
C GLY A 20 0.06 9.31 -6.23
N THR A 21 0.96 10.26 -5.99
CA THR A 21 0.63 11.46 -5.19
C THR A 21 -0.09 12.53 -6.01
N VAL A 22 0.30 12.75 -7.28
CA VAL A 22 -0.32 13.77 -8.15
C VAL A 22 -1.74 13.35 -8.56
N SER A 23 -1.94 12.07 -8.86
CA SER A 23 -3.25 11.56 -9.27
C SER A 23 -4.26 11.54 -8.12
N ILE A 24 -3.84 11.30 -6.87
CA ILE A 24 -4.74 11.37 -5.70
C ILE A 24 -5.12 12.83 -5.39
N ASP A 25 -4.15 13.75 -5.43
CA ASP A 25 -4.41 15.17 -5.15
C ASP A 25 -5.35 15.80 -6.20
N GLN A 26 -5.30 15.35 -7.46
CA GLN A 26 -6.20 15.83 -8.52
C GLN A 26 -7.50 15.01 -8.66
N ALA A 27 -7.63 13.84 -8.02
CA ALA A 27 -8.79 12.96 -8.18
C ALA A 27 -10.12 13.60 -7.75
N HIS A 28 -10.10 14.55 -6.83
CA HIS A 28 -11.32 15.28 -6.42
C HIS A 28 -11.76 16.34 -7.44
N ARG A 29 -10.92 16.65 -8.44
CA ARG A 29 -11.16 17.69 -9.46
C ARG A 29 -11.41 17.11 -10.85
N ASP A 30 -10.95 15.90 -11.12
CA ASP A 30 -11.10 15.23 -12.42
C ASP A 30 -11.50 13.75 -12.23
N GLU A 31 -12.73 13.44 -12.67
CA GLU A 31 -13.31 12.10 -12.60
C GLU A 31 -12.52 11.05 -13.39
N ARG A 32 -11.87 11.44 -14.50
CA ARG A 32 -11.01 10.54 -15.29
C ARG A 32 -9.75 10.18 -14.52
N VAL A 33 -9.17 11.16 -13.83
CA VAL A 33 -8.00 10.96 -12.95
C VAL A 33 -8.40 10.10 -11.75
N ARG A 34 -9.57 10.35 -11.15
CA ARG A 34 -10.14 9.52 -10.07
C ARG A 34 -10.28 8.07 -10.51
N ALA A 35 -10.91 7.83 -11.66
CA ALA A 35 -11.12 6.49 -12.20
C ALA A 35 -9.78 5.79 -12.50
N ALA A 36 -8.79 6.50 -13.03
CA ALA A 36 -7.46 5.95 -13.29
C ALA A 36 -6.72 5.58 -11.98
N ALA A 37 -6.76 6.45 -10.98
CA ALA A 37 -6.17 6.19 -9.66
C ALA A 37 -6.83 4.97 -8.98
N MET A 38 -8.16 4.91 -9.00
CA MET A 38 -8.92 3.79 -8.43
C MET A 38 -8.60 2.46 -9.12
N ARG A 39 -8.44 2.43 -10.45
CA ARG A 39 -8.01 1.21 -11.16
C ARG A 39 -6.63 0.74 -10.72
N GLY A 40 -5.68 1.67 -10.54
CA GLY A 40 -4.34 1.34 -10.04
C GLY A 40 -4.37 0.79 -8.61
N MET A 41 -5.16 1.41 -7.73
CA MET A 41 -5.37 0.95 -6.36
C MET A 41 -5.99 -0.45 -6.32
N GLU A 42 -7.01 -0.70 -7.16
CA GLU A 42 -7.67 -2.00 -7.22
C GLU A 42 -6.75 -3.10 -7.77
N ALA A 43 -5.92 -2.79 -8.78
CA ALA A 43 -4.90 -3.71 -9.28
C ALA A 43 -3.88 -4.08 -8.19
N MET A 44 -3.44 -3.10 -7.39
CA MET A 44 -2.52 -3.34 -6.29
C MET A 44 -3.17 -4.15 -5.15
N ARG A 45 -4.43 -3.88 -4.82
CA ARG A 45 -5.22 -4.69 -3.87
C ARG A 45 -5.30 -6.15 -4.33
N ALA A 46 -5.55 -6.38 -5.61
CA ALA A 46 -5.60 -7.72 -6.20
C ALA A 46 -4.25 -8.44 -6.07
N THR A 47 -3.12 -7.73 -6.23
CA THR A 47 -1.78 -8.30 -5.98
C THR A 47 -1.60 -8.73 -4.52
N PHE A 48 -2.04 -7.92 -3.56
CA PHE A 48 -2.01 -8.31 -2.14
C PHE A 48 -2.91 -9.51 -1.84
N GLU A 49 -4.11 -9.54 -2.43
CA GLU A 49 -5.04 -10.66 -2.30
C GLU A 49 -4.46 -11.97 -2.85
N GLN A 50 -3.82 -11.93 -4.02
CA GLN A 50 -3.12 -13.09 -4.59
C GLN A 50 -1.96 -13.55 -3.69
N ALA A 51 -1.15 -12.61 -3.17
CA ALA A 51 -0.04 -12.94 -2.29
C ALA A 51 -0.49 -13.58 -0.97
N LEU A 52 -1.65 -13.16 -0.44
CA LEU A 52 -2.26 -13.77 0.74
C LEU A 52 -2.88 -15.14 0.43
N GLY A 53 -3.57 -15.27 -0.72
CA GLY A 53 -4.16 -16.55 -1.16
C GLY A 53 -3.12 -17.62 -1.45
N ALA A 54 -1.91 -17.23 -1.88
CA ALA A 54 -0.79 -18.15 -2.09
C ALA A 54 -0.30 -18.83 -0.81
N ARG A 55 -0.75 -18.41 0.39
CA ARG A 55 -0.47 -19.07 1.67
C ARG A 55 -1.25 -20.39 1.87
N GLY A 56 -2.13 -20.77 0.95
CA GLY A 56 -2.87 -22.04 1.02
C GLY A 56 -3.78 -22.10 2.24
N GLU A 57 -3.68 -23.16 3.05
CA GLU A 57 -4.47 -23.33 4.28
C GLU A 57 -4.19 -22.25 5.34
N ALA A 58 -3.04 -21.58 5.27
CA ALA A 58 -2.70 -20.45 6.14
C ALA A 58 -3.23 -19.10 5.60
N ALA A 59 -4.03 -19.11 4.52
CA ALA A 59 -4.64 -17.90 4.01
C ALA A 59 -5.73 -17.39 4.97
N PRO A 60 -5.79 -16.08 5.27
CA PRO A 60 -6.82 -15.52 6.16
C PRO A 60 -8.22 -15.73 5.59
N ALA A 61 -9.22 -16.05 6.42
CA ALA A 61 -10.62 -16.16 5.94
C ALA A 61 -11.16 -14.84 5.34
N ASN A 62 -10.60 -13.69 5.75
CA ASN A 62 -10.95 -12.36 5.27
C ASN A 62 -9.88 -11.73 4.35
N ILE A 63 -9.33 -12.51 3.41
CA ILE A 63 -8.25 -12.07 2.49
C ILE A 63 -8.51 -10.69 1.89
N ARG A 64 -9.71 -10.45 1.36
CA ARG A 64 -10.06 -9.19 0.71
C ARG A 64 -9.92 -7.99 1.65
N GLN A 65 -10.34 -8.14 2.91
CA GLN A 65 -10.23 -7.10 3.93
C GLN A 65 -8.77 -6.88 4.34
N LYS A 66 -7.99 -7.95 4.51
CA LYS A 66 -6.55 -7.87 4.81
C LYS A 66 -5.77 -7.20 3.68
N ALA A 67 -6.06 -7.55 2.43
CA ALA A 67 -5.48 -6.93 1.24
C ALA A 67 -5.80 -5.43 1.13
N ALA A 68 -7.02 -5.03 1.48
CA ALA A 68 -7.39 -3.62 1.56
C ALA A 68 -6.62 -2.89 2.67
N GLY A 69 -6.48 -3.51 3.86
CA GLY A 69 -5.66 -2.97 4.95
C GLY A 69 -4.20 -2.77 4.56
N LEU A 70 -3.60 -3.75 3.88
CA LEU A 70 -2.24 -3.65 3.32
C LEU A 70 -2.09 -2.52 2.32
N LEU A 71 -3.05 -2.34 1.42
CA LEU A 71 -3.05 -1.24 0.46
C LEU A 71 -3.07 0.12 1.17
N ILE A 72 -3.93 0.27 2.18
CA ILE A 72 -4.04 1.50 2.97
C ILE A 72 -2.72 1.78 3.70
N ALA A 73 -2.15 0.77 4.37
CA ALA A 73 -0.87 0.89 5.05
C ALA A 73 0.26 1.28 4.08
N TYR A 74 0.36 0.59 2.94
CA TYR A 74 1.34 0.88 1.90
C TYR A 74 1.26 2.33 1.38
N LEU A 75 0.06 2.82 1.08
CA LEU A 75 -0.14 4.19 0.60
C LEU A 75 0.16 5.21 1.71
N GLY A 76 -0.28 4.95 2.94
CA GLY A 76 -0.01 5.79 4.11
C GLY A 76 1.50 5.92 4.37
N LEU A 77 2.23 4.81 4.39
CA LEU A 77 3.69 4.80 4.57
C LEU A 77 4.39 5.65 3.51
N ARG A 78 4.00 5.55 2.23
CA ARG A 78 4.59 6.36 1.16
C ARG A 78 4.35 7.86 1.34
N VAL A 79 3.20 8.25 1.90
CA VAL A 79 2.92 9.65 2.24
C VAL A 79 3.81 10.09 3.40
N MET A 80 3.94 9.28 4.45
CA MET A 80 4.74 9.62 5.62
C MET A 80 6.24 9.70 5.33
N VAL A 81 6.78 8.82 4.47
CA VAL A 81 8.16 8.93 3.98
C VAL A 81 8.38 10.27 3.27
N ARG A 82 7.43 10.69 2.42
CA ARG A 82 7.51 11.98 1.73
C ARG A 82 7.39 13.16 2.69
N ALA A 83 6.63 13.01 3.78
CA ALA A 83 6.53 14.00 4.85
C ALA A 83 7.78 14.07 5.74
N GLY A 84 8.79 13.20 5.52
CA GLY A 84 10.04 13.21 6.27
C GLY A 84 9.95 12.54 7.64
N PHE A 85 9.00 11.63 7.83
CA PHE A 85 8.94 10.83 9.05
C PHE A 85 10.17 9.94 9.21
N ASP A 86 10.55 9.71 10.46
CA ASP A 86 11.69 8.87 10.82
C ASP A 86 11.52 7.43 10.33
N GLU A 87 12.59 6.87 9.76
CA GLU A 87 12.58 5.55 9.14
C GLU A 87 12.31 4.44 10.17
N ALA A 88 12.86 4.54 11.39
CA ALA A 88 12.64 3.54 12.43
C ALA A 88 11.18 3.55 12.90
N ALA A 89 10.58 4.73 13.08
CA ALA A 89 9.15 4.85 13.38
C ALA A 89 8.26 4.25 12.27
N LEU A 90 8.62 4.45 10.99
CA LEU A 90 7.89 3.86 9.86
C LEU A 90 8.07 2.34 9.79
N ARG A 91 9.23 1.82 10.21
CA ARG A 91 9.48 0.38 10.27
C ARG A 91 8.61 -0.30 11.32
N CYS A 92 8.43 0.31 12.50
CA CYS A 92 7.46 -0.18 13.48
C CYS A 92 6.04 -0.24 12.89
N ALA A 93 5.62 0.78 12.13
CA ALA A 93 4.31 0.77 11.47
C ALA A 93 4.17 -0.32 10.39
N VAL A 94 5.27 -0.73 9.74
CA VAL A 94 5.30 -1.89 8.85
C VAL A 94 5.08 -3.18 9.64
N ASP A 95 5.79 -3.34 10.74
CA ASP A 95 5.70 -4.54 11.59
C ASP A 95 4.29 -4.69 12.16
N ASP A 96 3.68 -3.60 12.64
CA ASP A 96 2.29 -3.58 13.12
C ASP A 96 1.29 -3.95 12.02
N ALA A 97 1.49 -3.41 10.81
CA ALA A 97 0.64 -3.73 9.66
C ALA A 97 0.73 -5.20 9.28
N LEU A 98 1.92 -5.82 9.40
CA LEU A 98 2.15 -7.24 9.11
C LEU A 98 1.67 -8.18 10.21
N ALA A 99 1.78 -7.79 11.49
CA ALA A 99 1.31 -8.58 12.63
C ALA A 99 -0.20 -8.88 12.56
N GLY A 100 -0.94 -8.01 11.88
CA GLY A 100 -2.37 -8.19 11.64
C GLY A 100 -2.72 -9.19 10.53
N ILE A 101 -1.80 -9.97 9.94
CA ILE A 101 -2.03 -10.68 8.67
C ILE A 101 -1.54 -12.13 8.64
#